data_AF-A0A3S2CRB2-F1
#
_entry.id   AF-A0A3S2CRB2-F1
#
_cell.length_a   1.000
_cell.length_b   1.000
_cell.length_c   1.000
_cell.angle_alpha   90.00
_cell.angle_beta   90.00
_cell.angle_gamma   90.00
#
_symmetry.space_group_name_H-M   'P 1'
#
loop_
_entity.id
_entity.type
_entity.pdbx_description
1 polymer ?
#
loop_
_entity_poly.entity_id
_entity_poly.type
_entity_poly.pdbx_seq_one_letter_code
_entity_poly.pdbx_strand_id
1 'polypeptide(L)'
;LMQHMGLGRQPDVAVEIVQYRPFYIVGYVTQPGEFPFRPGLTVLQALGIAGGLRTREEDMSRLEREVIVGQGDVGLLALSNVSLLARKARLESELAGSDDIAFPAQLKDRASNETVAVAMEQERKIFAVRKDAMATQLRALRELKDFLETELTSLGQQMAFHDQQIELIQKELAGVSALVQKGLAVAPRELSLQGTVAQMQSDRLVAETSLLRVRQEISKTDIEILNLGNSQASEVAAALRETQLQLNEVTSKTNTAVQLLHDTEVTAPALLALRERAERAKPIFKIVRTTDSGSQELTAEETTPIEPGDTVKIDIPPPPSGLAALPTGGSVQTETLPIQGTN
;
A
#
# COMPACT_ATOMS: atom_id res chain seq x y z
N LEU A 1 -67.56 55.91 3.45
CA LEU A 1 -66.99 55.80 4.81
C LEU A 1 -66.89 57.13 5.58
N MET A 2 -66.88 58.31 4.94
CA MET A 2 -66.85 59.61 5.65
C MET A 2 -68.16 60.06 6.32
N GLN A 3 -69.31 59.47 5.96
CA GLN A 3 -70.62 59.91 6.49
C GLN A 3 -71.11 59.14 7.73
N HIS A 4 -70.37 58.12 8.18
CA HIS A 4 -70.78 57.26 9.31
C HIS A 4 -69.95 57.44 10.59
N MET A 5 -68.92 58.30 10.62
CA MET A 5 -67.96 58.34 11.74
C MET A 5 -67.73 59.70 12.42
N GLY A 6 -68.56 60.72 12.19
CA GLY A 6 -68.60 61.93 13.05
C GLY A 6 -67.24 62.52 13.49
N LEU A 7 -66.34 62.83 12.54
CA LEU A 7 -65.03 63.43 12.83
C LEU A 7 -64.98 64.88 12.37
N GLY A 8 -64.51 65.79 13.24
CA GLY A 8 -64.40 67.23 13.00
C GLY A 8 -63.15 67.70 12.25
N ARG A 9 -62.25 66.79 11.85
CA ARG A 9 -61.09 67.03 10.96
C ARG A 9 -60.67 65.73 10.26
N GLN A 10 -60.01 65.87 9.10
CA GLN A 10 -59.42 64.73 8.36
C GLN A 10 -58.38 64.02 9.25
N PRO A 11 -58.36 62.67 9.30
CA PRO A 11 -57.34 61.95 10.05
C PRO A 11 -55.97 62.09 9.37
N ASP A 12 -54.96 62.49 10.15
CA ASP A 12 -53.55 62.35 9.76
C ASP A 12 -53.13 60.90 9.96
N VAL A 13 -52.80 60.22 8.86
CA VAL A 13 -52.28 58.86 8.89
C VAL A 13 -50.78 58.93 8.62
N ALA A 14 -49.98 58.61 9.65
CA ALA A 14 -48.55 58.37 9.49
C ALA A 14 -48.35 56.88 9.18
N VAL A 15 -47.81 56.59 7.99
CA VAL A 15 -47.42 55.23 7.60
C VAL A 15 -45.90 55.15 7.73
N GLU A 16 -45.41 54.26 8.60
CA GLU A 16 -43.99 53.95 8.75
C GLU A 16 -43.72 52.55 8.22
N ILE A 17 -42.75 52.41 7.31
CA ILE A 17 -42.39 51.12 6.73
C ILE A 17 -41.49 50.40 7.74
N VAL A 18 -42.05 49.39 8.41
CA VAL A 18 -41.33 48.59 9.41
C VAL A 18 -40.21 47.76 8.76
N GLN A 19 -40.45 47.19 7.58
CA GLN A 19 -39.46 46.39 6.85
C GLN A 19 -39.77 46.32 5.36
N TYR A 20 -38.76 46.51 4.52
CA TYR A 20 -38.86 46.30 3.07
C TYR A 20 -38.67 44.83 2.71
N ARG A 21 -39.21 44.41 1.57
CA ARG A 21 -38.95 43.08 1.00
C ARG A 21 -37.46 42.96 0.68
N PRO A 22 -36.81 41.81 1.00
CA PRO A 22 -35.42 41.59 0.65
C PRO A 22 -35.24 41.59 -0.87
N PHE A 23 -33.99 41.76 -1.30
CA PHE A 23 -33.60 41.57 -2.70
C PHE A 23 -32.63 40.39 -2.77
N TYR A 24 -32.46 39.83 -3.97
CA TYR A 24 -31.64 38.63 -4.20
C TYR A 24 -30.45 38.96 -5.10
N ILE A 25 -29.28 38.37 -4.83
CA ILE A 25 -28.14 38.44 -5.76
C ILE A 25 -27.74 37.02 -6.15
N VAL A 26 -27.58 36.81 -7.46
CA VAL A 26 -27.18 35.52 -8.04
C VAL A 26 -26.16 35.72 -9.16
N GLY A 27 -25.39 34.67 -9.45
CA GLY A 27 -24.37 34.67 -10.50
C GLY A 27 -22.95 34.82 -9.95
N TYR A 28 -22.12 35.60 -10.63
CA TYR A 28 -20.69 35.71 -10.36
C TYR A 28 -20.37 36.64 -9.17
N VAL A 29 -20.74 36.20 -7.97
CA VAL A 29 -20.62 36.96 -6.71
C VAL A 29 -20.05 36.06 -5.61
N THR A 30 -19.38 36.62 -4.61
CA THR A 30 -18.78 35.85 -3.51
C THR A 30 -19.84 35.13 -2.67
N GLN A 31 -20.93 35.81 -2.32
CA GLN A 31 -22.03 35.25 -1.51
C GLN A 31 -23.38 35.46 -2.22
N PRO A 32 -23.85 34.49 -3.02
CA PRO A 32 -25.20 34.56 -3.58
C PRO A 32 -26.25 34.28 -2.50
N GLY A 33 -27.39 34.97 -2.55
CA GLY A 33 -28.44 34.79 -1.55
C GLY A 33 -29.41 35.96 -1.43
N GLU A 34 -30.19 35.95 -0.35
CA GLU A 34 -31.12 37.01 0.03
C GLU A 34 -30.47 38.03 0.95
N PHE A 35 -30.74 39.31 0.71
CA PHE A 35 -30.15 40.42 1.46
C PHE A 35 -31.20 41.47 1.86
N PRO A 36 -31.06 42.10 3.03
CA PRO A 36 -32.00 43.13 3.47
C PRO A 36 -31.89 44.40 2.61
N PHE A 37 -33.03 44.89 2.14
CA PHE A 37 -33.10 46.10 1.33
C PHE A 37 -33.03 47.38 2.17
N ARG A 38 -32.39 48.43 1.62
CA ARG A 38 -32.40 49.79 2.17
C ARG A 38 -32.69 50.82 1.07
N PRO A 39 -33.42 51.91 1.35
CA PRO A 39 -33.65 52.95 0.35
C PRO A 39 -32.33 53.54 -0.20
N GLY A 40 -32.28 53.75 -1.52
CA GLY A 40 -31.11 54.30 -2.21
C GLY A 40 -30.02 53.29 -2.59
N LEU A 41 -30.30 51.99 -2.46
CA LEU A 41 -29.35 50.92 -2.74
C LEU A 41 -29.12 50.73 -4.25
N THR A 42 -27.86 50.74 -4.68
CA THR A 42 -27.46 50.52 -6.09
C THR A 42 -26.89 49.12 -6.33
N VAL A 43 -26.78 48.71 -7.59
CA VAL A 43 -26.14 47.44 -7.98
C VAL A 43 -24.71 47.29 -7.43
N LEU A 44 -23.91 48.35 -7.44
CA LEU A 44 -22.55 48.32 -6.87
C LEU A 44 -22.57 48.11 -5.34
N GLN A 45 -23.48 48.77 -4.63
CA GLN A 45 -23.62 48.60 -3.19
C GLN A 45 -24.14 47.20 -2.84
N ALA A 46 -25.08 46.68 -3.65
CA ALA A 46 -25.58 45.31 -3.56
C ALA A 46 -24.44 44.31 -3.73
N LEU A 47 -23.62 44.48 -4.75
CA LEU A 47 -22.42 43.68 -5.00
C LEU A 47 -21.45 43.73 -3.81
N GLY A 48 -21.23 44.91 -3.22
CA GLY A 48 -20.43 45.07 -2.01
C GLY A 48 -20.98 44.32 -0.80
N ILE A 49 -22.31 44.35 -0.59
CA ILE A 49 -22.99 43.61 0.49
C ILE A 49 -22.80 42.10 0.33
N ALA A 50 -22.83 41.59 -0.91
CA ALA A 50 -22.60 40.19 -1.22
C ALA A 50 -21.12 39.78 -1.24
N GLY A 51 -20.22 40.62 -0.71
CA GLY A 51 -18.80 40.33 -0.61
C GLY A 51 -18.01 40.54 -1.91
N GLY A 52 -18.53 41.35 -2.83
CA GLY A 52 -17.90 41.68 -4.11
C GLY A 52 -18.04 40.58 -5.15
N LEU A 53 -17.38 40.79 -6.29
CA LEU A 53 -17.22 39.73 -7.29
C LEU A 53 -16.33 38.65 -6.67
N ARG A 54 -16.63 37.38 -6.94
CA ARG A 54 -15.80 36.27 -6.48
C ARG A 54 -14.36 36.45 -7.00
N THR A 55 -13.43 36.75 -6.10
CA THR A 55 -12.02 37.01 -6.46
C THR A 55 -11.34 35.71 -6.88
N ARG A 56 -10.73 35.74 -8.05
CA ARG A 56 -10.11 34.58 -8.72
C ARG A 56 -8.77 34.13 -8.10
N GLU A 57 -8.21 34.87 -7.15
CA GLU A 57 -6.97 34.52 -6.42
C GLU A 57 -7.13 33.24 -5.58
N GLU A 58 -8.31 32.99 -5.01
CA GLU A 58 -8.58 31.78 -4.22
C GLU A 58 -8.52 30.49 -5.05
N ASP A 59 -8.94 30.54 -6.32
CA ASP A 59 -8.93 29.38 -7.21
C ASP A 59 -7.51 29.11 -7.80
N MET A 60 -6.67 30.14 -7.95
CA MET A 60 -5.26 29.98 -8.35
C MET A 60 -4.43 29.31 -7.25
N SER A 61 -4.57 29.77 -6.00
CA SER A 61 -3.85 29.17 -4.87
C SER A 61 -4.25 27.71 -4.65
N ARG A 62 -5.46 27.28 -5.07
CA ARG A 62 -5.88 25.87 -5.02
C ARG A 62 -5.17 25.00 -6.06
N LEU A 63 -5.10 25.45 -7.32
CA LEU A 63 -4.42 24.70 -8.39
C LEU A 63 -2.91 24.56 -8.14
N GLU A 64 -2.25 25.63 -7.68
CA GLU A 64 -0.84 25.58 -7.30
C GLU A 64 -0.60 24.59 -6.15
N ARG A 65 -1.50 24.57 -5.15
CA ARG A 65 -1.45 23.59 -4.06
C ARG A 65 -1.67 22.17 -4.56
N GLU A 66 -2.60 21.94 -5.49
CA GLU A 66 -2.86 20.63 -6.07
C GLU A 66 -1.64 20.06 -6.80
N VAL A 67 -0.91 20.89 -7.56
CA VAL A 67 0.35 20.48 -8.21
C VAL A 67 1.43 20.12 -7.17
N ILE A 68 1.61 20.96 -6.14
CA ILE A 68 2.59 20.69 -5.07
C ILE A 68 2.26 19.40 -4.33
N VAL A 69 0.99 19.19 -3.98
CA VAL A 69 0.52 17.98 -3.31
C VAL A 69 0.75 16.76 -4.20
N GLY A 70 0.34 16.81 -5.47
CA GLY A 70 0.53 15.70 -6.39
C GLY A 70 2.01 15.36 -6.63
N GLN A 71 2.89 16.36 -6.73
CA GLN A 71 4.34 16.14 -6.85
C GLN A 71 4.91 15.45 -5.60
N GLY A 72 4.44 15.86 -4.41
CA GLY A 72 4.74 15.18 -3.16
C GLY A 72 4.29 13.72 -3.15
N ASP A 73 3.05 13.44 -3.55
CA ASP A 73 2.49 12.10 -3.62
C ASP A 73 3.27 11.19 -4.58
N VAL A 74 3.60 11.69 -5.78
CA VAL A 74 4.43 10.94 -6.75
C VAL A 74 5.81 10.65 -6.17
N GLY A 75 6.42 11.61 -5.47
CA GLY A 75 7.70 11.40 -4.79
C GLY A 75 7.62 10.29 -3.75
N LEU A 76 6.61 10.30 -2.88
CA LEU A 76 6.39 9.26 -1.87
C LEU A 76 6.14 7.88 -2.49
N LEU A 77 5.32 7.82 -3.54
CA LEU A 77 5.05 6.58 -4.27
C LEU A 77 6.31 6.04 -4.97
N ALA A 78 7.16 6.90 -5.51
CA ALA A 78 8.44 6.51 -6.09
C ALA A 78 9.40 5.93 -5.04
N LEU A 79 9.47 6.53 -3.85
CA LEU A 79 10.25 6.00 -2.73
C LEU A 79 9.75 4.62 -2.28
N SER A 80 8.42 4.49 -2.14
CA SER A 80 7.79 3.21 -1.82
C SER A 80 8.12 2.15 -2.89
N ASN A 81 8.02 2.51 -4.18
CA ASN A 81 8.36 1.62 -5.28
C ASN A 81 9.81 1.11 -5.22
N VAL A 82 10.78 2.01 -4.98
CA VAL A 82 12.20 1.65 -4.81
C VAL A 82 12.37 0.65 -3.66
N SER A 83 11.77 0.92 -2.51
CA SER A 83 11.86 0.02 -1.35
C SER A 83 11.27 -1.35 -1.62
N LEU A 84 10.11 -1.41 -2.30
CA LEU A 84 9.43 -2.67 -2.63
C LEU A 84 10.17 -3.46 -3.70
N LEU A 85 10.78 -2.80 -4.69
CA LEU A 85 11.64 -3.45 -5.69
C LEU A 85 12.88 -4.07 -5.05
N ALA A 86 13.54 -3.34 -4.13
CA ALA A 86 14.71 -3.84 -3.43
C ALA A 86 14.35 -5.05 -2.54
N ARG A 87 13.25 -4.94 -1.78
CA ARG A 87 12.70 -6.03 -0.97
C ARG A 87 12.33 -7.25 -1.81
N LYS A 88 11.68 -7.04 -2.95
CA LYS A 88 11.34 -8.10 -3.90
C LYS A 88 12.60 -8.83 -4.38
N ALA A 89 13.62 -8.10 -4.82
CA ALA A 89 14.87 -8.68 -5.30
C ALA A 89 15.56 -9.53 -4.21
N ARG A 90 15.55 -9.06 -2.94
CA ARG A 90 16.03 -9.85 -1.81
C ARG A 90 15.23 -11.15 -1.67
N LEU A 91 13.90 -11.07 -1.62
CA LEU A 91 13.03 -12.23 -1.42
C LEU A 91 13.15 -13.26 -2.54
N GLU A 92 13.26 -12.82 -3.80
CA GLU A 92 13.52 -13.70 -4.94
C GLU A 92 14.88 -14.40 -4.81
N SER A 93 15.90 -13.68 -4.34
CA SER A 93 17.25 -14.25 -4.11
C SER A 93 17.27 -15.23 -2.92
N GLU A 94 16.52 -14.95 -1.85
CA GLU A 94 16.34 -15.86 -0.71
C GLU A 94 15.63 -17.15 -1.13
N LEU A 95 14.57 -17.04 -1.95
CA LEU A 95 13.82 -18.19 -2.43
C LEU A 95 14.65 -19.07 -3.38
N ALA A 96 15.50 -18.45 -4.20
CA ALA A 96 16.41 -19.15 -5.10
C ALA A 96 17.63 -19.76 -4.38
N GLY A 97 17.88 -19.39 -3.12
CA GLY A 97 19.08 -19.80 -2.39
C GLY A 97 20.38 -19.19 -2.94
N SER A 98 20.29 -18.00 -3.56
CA SER A 98 21.44 -17.30 -4.16
C SER A 98 22.44 -16.81 -3.11
N ASP A 99 23.68 -16.56 -3.53
CA ASP A 99 24.71 -16.05 -2.62
C ASP A 99 24.66 -14.54 -2.36
N ASP A 100 24.14 -13.77 -3.32
CA ASP A 100 23.96 -12.32 -3.26
C ASP A 100 22.60 -11.92 -3.88
N ILE A 101 22.17 -10.69 -3.62
CA ILE A 101 20.93 -10.13 -4.13
C ILE A 101 21.07 -9.72 -5.60
N ALA A 102 20.25 -10.32 -6.46
CA ALA A 102 20.16 -9.95 -7.88
C ALA A 102 19.23 -8.74 -8.09
N PHE A 103 19.73 -7.51 -7.83
CA PHE A 103 18.93 -6.30 -8.05
C PHE A 103 18.58 -6.08 -9.54
N PRO A 104 17.34 -5.62 -9.86
CA PRO A 104 16.92 -5.30 -11.22
C PRO A 104 17.62 -4.05 -11.76
N ALA A 105 17.66 -3.92 -13.10
CA ALA A 105 18.29 -2.78 -13.79
C ALA A 105 17.76 -1.43 -13.31
N GLN A 106 16.44 -1.34 -13.07
CA GLN A 106 15.75 -0.14 -12.56
C GLN A 106 16.37 0.45 -11.28
N LEU A 107 16.96 -0.39 -10.43
CA LEU A 107 17.67 0.04 -9.22
C LEU A 107 19.18 0.22 -9.47
N LYS A 108 19.79 -0.70 -10.24
CA LYS A 108 21.23 -0.63 -10.56
C LYS A 108 21.61 0.64 -11.31
N ASP A 109 20.80 1.02 -12.29
CA ASP A 109 21.04 2.21 -13.13
C ASP A 109 20.93 3.50 -12.31
N ARG A 110 20.24 3.45 -11.16
CA ARG A 110 20.02 4.56 -10.23
C ARG A 110 20.79 4.40 -8.93
N ALA A 111 21.77 3.49 -8.87
CA ALA A 111 22.51 3.19 -7.64
C ALA A 111 23.35 4.38 -7.13
N SER A 112 23.64 5.38 -7.97
CA SER A 112 24.30 6.62 -7.55
C SER A 112 23.38 7.58 -6.79
N ASN A 113 22.06 7.37 -6.84
CA ASN A 113 21.12 8.13 -6.03
C ASN A 113 21.18 7.63 -4.58
N GLU A 114 21.44 8.55 -3.64
CA GLU A 114 21.61 8.24 -2.22
C GLU A 114 20.43 7.44 -1.64
N THR A 115 19.19 7.81 -1.97
CA THR A 115 18.01 7.13 -1.42
C THR A 115 17.89 5.69 -1.93
N VAL A 116 18.22 5.46 -3.21
CA VAL A 116 18.24 4.12 -3.81
C VAL A 116 19.37 3.28 -3.21
N ALA A 117 20.56 3.86 -3.07
CA ALA A 117 21.72 3.20 -2.47
C ALA A 117 21.45 2.75 -1.03
N VAL A 118 20.84 3.63 -0.21
CA VAL A 118 20.46 3.32 1.17
C VAL A 118 19.46 2.16 1.21
N ALA A 119 18.42 2.17 0.36
CA ALA A 119 17.44 1.10 0.30
C ALA A 119 18.07 -0.25 -0.11
N MET A 120 18.96 -0.25 -1.11
CA MET A 120 19.67 -1.45 -1.54
C MET A 120 20.60 -2.00 -0.43
N GLU A 121 21.33 -1.12 0.25
CA GLU A 121 22.25 -1.51 1.32
C GLU A 121 21.50 -2.06 2.55
N GLN A 122 20.35 -1.49 2.88
CA GLN A 122 19.47 -2.03 3.93
C GLN A 122 19.05 -3.47 3.61
N GLU A 123 18.60 -3.74 2.39
CA GLU A 123 18.22 -5.09 1.97
C GLU A 123 19.40 -6.05 1.94
N ARG A 124 20.60 -5.61 1.53
CA ARG A 124 21.84 -6.42 1.61
C ARG A 124 22.15 -6.85 3.05
N LYS A 125 22.04 -5.93 4.01
CA LYS A 125 22.26 -6.24 5.43
C LYS A 125 21.24 -7.23 5.97
N ILE A 126 19.96 -7.03 5.65
CA ILE A 126 18.88 -7.94 6.05
C ILE A 126 19.14 -9.35 5.47
N PHE A 127 19.49 -9.43 4.20
CA PHE A 127 19.80 -10.69 3.53
C PHE A 127 20.95 -11.44 4.18
N ALA A 128 22.08 -10.76 4.41
CA ALA A 128 23.25 -11.35 5.05
C ALA A 128 22.93 -11.89 6.44
N VAL A 129 22.24 -11.10 7.28
CA VAL A 129 21.85 -11.52 8.64
C VAL A 129 20.92 -12.74 8.60
N ARG A 130 19.93 -12.75 7.71
CA ARG A 130 19.01 -13.89 7.60
C ARG A 130 19.71 -15.15 7.08
N LYS A 131 20.60 -15.01 6.11
CA LYS A 131 21.41 -16.11 5.57
C LYS A 131 22.31 -16.71 6.65
N ASP A 132 23.01 -15.87 7.42
CA ASP A 132 23.89 -16.31 8.51
C ASP A 132 23.12 -16.99 9.65
N ALA A 133 21.95 -16.47 10.01
CA ALA A 133 21.08 -17.09 11.01
C ALA A 133 20.64 -18.50 10.59
N MET A 134 20.15 -18.64 9.35
CA MET A 134 19.75 -19.93 8.78
C MET A 134 20.93 -20.91 8.71
N ALA A 135 22.09 -20.46 8.22
CA ALA A 135 23.29 -21.28 8.13
C ALA A 135 23.76 -21.76 9.50
N THR A 136 23.65 -20.91 10.53
CA THR A 136 24.03 -21.23 11.91
C THR A 136 23.09 -22.28 12.52
N GLN A 137 21.78 -22.13 12.34
CA GLN A 137 20.79 -23.11 12.80
C GLN A 137 20.99 -24.47 12.13
N LEU A 138 21.19 -24.46 10.81
CA LEU A 138 21.43 -25.68 10.04
C LEU A 138 22.74 -26.36 10.43
N ARG A 139 23.79 -25.58 10.72
CA ARG A 139 25.06 -26.11 11.22
C ARG A 139 24.87 -26.81 12.57
N ALA A 140 24.19 -26.18 13.52
CA ALA A 140 23.93 -26.76 14.83
C ALA A 140 23.14 -28.09 14.76
N LEU A 141 22.11 -28.15 13.90
CA LEU A 141 21.34 -29.38 13.70
C LEU A 141 22.17 -30.50 13.04
N ARG A 142 23.04 -30.15 12.08
CA ARG A 142 23.95 -31.12 11.46
C ARG A 142 25.01 -31.62 12.42
N GLU A 143 25.62 -30.74 13.22
CA GLU A 143 26.57 -31.13 14.26
C GLU A 143 25.93 -32.05 15.31
N LEU A 144 24.67 -31.78 15.70
CA LEU A 144 23.91 -32.69 16.56
C LEU A 144 23.69 -34.06 15.91
N LYS A 145 23.32 -34.08 14.62
CA LYS A 145 23.15 -35.33 13.88
C LYS A 145 24.46 -36.12 13.81
N ASP A 146 25.57 -35.48 13.47
CA ASP A 146 26.88 -36.11 13.39
C ASP A 146 27.27 -36.71 14.75
N PHE A 147 27.01 -35.99 15.84
CA PHE A 147 27.21 -36.49 17.21
C PHE A 147 26.37 -37.76 17.46
N LEU A 148 25.07 -37.72 17.16
CA LEU A 148 24.18 -38.88 17.34
C LEU A 148 24.60 -40.09 16.48
N GLU A 149 25.13 -39.87 15.28
CA GLU A 149 25.65 -40.93 14.42
C GLU A 149 26.92 -41.58 14.99
N THR A 150 27.79 -40.79 15.64
CA THR A 150 28.94 -41.35 16.37
C THR A 150 28.50 -42.16 17.60
N GLU A 151 27.50 -41.70 18.34
CA GLU A 151 26.91 -42.44 19.48
C GLU A 151 26.27 -43.75 19.00
N LEU A 152 25.54 -43.72 17.89
CA LEU A 152 24.95 -44.89 17.26
C LEU A 152 26.01 -45.95 16.92
N THR A 153 27.13 -45.51 16.35
CA THR A 153 28.26 -46.39 16.00
C THR A 153 28.87 -47.02 17.24
N SER A 154 29.07 -46.25 18.31
CA SER A 154 29.60 -46.74 19.60
C SER A 154 28.69 -47.79 20.23
N LEU A 155 27.37 -47.52 20.29
CA LEU A 155 26.39 -48.49 20.80
C LEU A 155 26.37 -49.78 19.97
N GLY A 156 26.49 -49.67 18.64
CA GLY A 156 26.62 -50.83 17.77
C GLY A 156 27.87 -51.68 18.06
N GLN A 157 29.01 -51.05 18.34
CA GLN A 157 30.23 -51.75 18.75
C GLN A 157 30.08 -52.41 20.13
N GLN A 158 29.44 -51.73 21.08
CA GLN A 158 29.16 -52.28 22.41
C GLN A 158 28.26 -53.52 22.32
N MET A 159 27.22 -53.48 21.49
CA MET A 159 26.36 -54.65 21.23
C MET A 159 27.16 -55.82 20.65
N ALA A 160 28.01 -55.58 19.66
CA ALA A 160 28.86 -56.62 19.07
C ALA A 160 29.82 -57.23 20.10
N PHE A 161 30.34 -56.44 21.04
CA PHE A 161 31.19 -56.93 22.12
C PHE A 161 30.41 -57.80 23.13
N HIS A 162 29.19 -57.39 23.50
CA HIS A 162 28.32 -58.22 24.34
C HIS A 162 27.91 -59.51 23.63
N ASP A 163 27.64 -59.47 22.31
CA ASP A 163 27.35 -60.67 21.50
C ASP A 163 28.49 -61.69 21.57
N GLN A 164 29.74 -61.24 21.41
CA GLN A 164 30.92 -62.10 21.52
C GLN A 164 31.08 -62.70 22.93
N GLN A 165 30.86 -61.90 23.98
CA GLN A 165 30.91 -62.42 25.36
C GLN A 165 29.82 -63.47 25.63
N ILE A 166 28.58 -63.19 25.19
CA ILE A 166 27.47 -64.14 25.32
C ILE A 166 27.84 -65.45 24.62
N GLU A 167 28.38 -65.39 23.40
CA GLU A 167 28.78 -66.59 22.65
C GLU A 167 29.85 -67.41 23.39
N LEU A 168 30.88 -66.75 23.94
CA LEU A 168 31.96 -67.42 24.68
C LEU A 168 31.44 -68.10 25.96
N ILE A 169 30.60 -67.41 26.73
CA ILE A 169 30.04 -67.95 27.99
C ILE A 169 29.05 -69.07 27.69
N GLN A 170 28.27 -68.97 26.61
CA GLN A 170 27.39 -70.06 26.17
C GLN A 170 28.18 -71.32 25.76
N LYS A 171 29.35 -71.16 25.11
CA LYS A 171 30.25 -72.29 24.81
C LYS A 171 30.79 -72.94 26.10
N GLU A 172 31.23 -72.16 27.07
CA GLU A 172 31.67 -72.68 28.38
C GLU A 172 30.52 -73.40 29.11
N LEU A 173 29.34 -72.78 29.14
CA LEU A 173 28.14 -73.35 29.75
C LEU A 173 27.76 -74.70 29.12
N ALA A 174 27.79 -74.82 27.79
CA ALA A 174 27.51 -76.08 27.10
C ALA A 174 28.50 -77.19 27.50
N GLY A 175 29.79 -76.85 27.64
CA GLY A 175 30.82 -77.77 28.12
C GLY A 175 30.60 -78.21 29.57
N VAL A 176 30.31 -77.26 30.47
CA VAL A 176 30.05 -77.54 31.89
C VAL A 176 28.76 -78.34 32.07
N SER A 177 27.69 -78.00 31.35
CA SER A 177 26.41 -78.74 31.40
C SER A 177 26.60 -80.20 31.00
N ALA A 178 27.37 -80.47 29.94
CA ALA A 178 27.70 -81.84 29.52
C ALA A 178 28.48 -82.64 30.59
N LEU A 179 29.32 -81.97 31.40
CA LEU A 179 30.04 -82.60 32.53
C LEU A 179 29.12 -82.84 33.74
N VAL A 180 28.25 -81.88 34.06
CA VAL A 180 27.26 -82.02 35.14
C VAL A 180 26.30 -83.18 34.84
N GLN A 181 25.80 -83.30 33.61
CA GLN A 181 24.95 -84.42 33.18
C GLN A 181 25.63 -85.79 33.30
N LYS A 182 26.97 -85.84 33.16
CA LYS A 182 27.78 -87.04 33.35
C LYS A 182 28.19 -87.26 34.82
N GLY A 183 27.79 -86.38 35.74
CA GLY A 183 28.16 -86.42 37.16
C GLY A 183 29.62 -86.04 37.45
N LEU A 184 30.33 -85.44 36.49
CA LEU A 184 31.76 -85.10 36.56
C LEU A 184 32.01 -83.64 37.01
N ALA A 185 30.96 -82.85 37.23
CA ALA A 185 31.03 -81.46 37.68
C ALA A 185 29.85 -81.10 38.59
N VAL A 186 29.97 -79.95 39.27
CA VAL A 186 29.02 -79.48 40.29
C VAL A 186 27.99 -78.50 39.70
N ALA A 187 26.70 -78.72 39.97
CA ALA A 187 25.57 -77.92 39.47
C ALA A 187 25.62 -76.40 39.76
N PRO A 188 26.16 -75.91 40.90
CA PRO A 188 26.29 -74.48 41.15
C PRO A 188 27.09 -73.71 40.08
N ARG A 189 28.08 -74.35 39.44
CA ARG A 189 28.87 -73.70 38.39
C ARG A 189 28.05 -73.47 37.12
N GLU A 190 27.20 -74.43 36.76
CA GLU A 190 26.29 -74.31 35.61
C GLU A 190 25.27 -73.19 35.83
N LEU A 191 24.62 -73.14 37.00
CA LEU A 191 23.68 -72.09 37.36
C LEU A 191 24.32 -70.69 37.37
N SER A 192 25.57 -70.59 37.87
CA SER A 192 26.31 -69.32 37.84
C SER A 192 26.54 -68.84 36.41
N LEU A 193 26.95 -69.72 35.50
CA LEU A 193 27.16 -69.37 34.08
C LEU A 193 25.85 -68.99 33.39
N GLN A 194 24.75 -69.70 33.67
CA GLN A 194 23.42 -69.32 33.18
C GLN A 194 23.01 -67.91 33.64
N GLY A 195 23.25 -67.58 34.92
CA GLY A 195 23.01 -66.24 35.46
C GLY A 195 23.84 -65.18 34.74
N THR A 196 25.12 -65.45 34.45
CA THR A 196 25.98 -64.53 33.70
C THR A 196 25.49 -64.33 32.26
N VAL A 197 25.06 -65.39 31.56
CA VAL A 197 24.48 -65.27 30.21
C VAL A 197 23.23 -64.38 30.24
N ALA A 198 22.32 -64.62 31.19
CA ALA A 198 21.10 -63.81 31.33
C ALA A 198 21.41 -62.34 31.62
N GLN A 199 22.40 -62.05 32.47
CA GLN A 199 22.84 -60.68 32.74
C GLN A 199 23.41 -60.01 31.49
N MET A 200 24.30 -60.70 30.75
CA MET A 200 24.88 -60.14 29.52
C MET A 200 23.84 -59.91 28.43
N GLN A 201 22.84 -60.79 28.33
CA GLN A 201 21.70 -60.59 27.43
C GLN A 201 20.86 -59.37 27.83
N SER A 202 20.67 -59.14 29.13
CA SER A 202 20.00 -57.94 29.64
C SER A 202 20.78 -56.67 29.29
N ASP A 203 22.09 -56.65 29.51
CA ASP A 203 22.95 -55.49 29.21
C ASP A 203 22.95 -55.18 27.70
N ARG A 204 22.99 -56.22 26.86
CA ARG A 204 22.83 -56.09 25.40
C ARG A 204 21.48 -55.49 25.01
N LEU A 205 20.39 -55.93 25.65
CA LEU A 205 19.05 -55.39 25.38
C LEU A 205 18.94 -53.91 25.77
N VAL A 206 19.60 -53.49 26.87
CA VAL A 206 19.68 -52.07 27.26
C VAL A 206 20.44 -51.25 26.20
N ALA A 207 21.55 -51.77 25.67
CA ALA A 207 22.27 -51.12 24.58
C ALA A 207 21.40 -51.03 23.29
N GLU A 208 20.68 -52.09 22.96
CA GLU A 208 19.79 -52.16 21.80
C GLU A 208 18.63 -51.15 21.88
N THR A 209 17.98 -51.05 23.04
CA THR A 209 16.91 -50.05 23.27
C THR A 209 17.45 -48.62 23.21
N SER A 210 18.66 -48.38 23.73
CA SER A 210 19.33 -47.08 23.62
C SER A 210 19.64 -46.72 22.16
N LEU A 211 20.12 -47.69 21.38
CA LEU A 211 20.36 -47.53 19.94
C LEU A 211 19.08 -47.14 19.19
N LEU A 212 17.96 -47.79 19.50
CA LEU A 212 16.66 -47.44 18.91
C LEU A 212 16.24 -46.00 19.24
N ARG A 213 16.49 -45.56 20.48
CA ARG A 213 16.21 -44.18 20.90
C ARG A 213 17.08 -43.17 20.14
N VAL A 214 18.39 -43.44 19.99
CA VAL A 214 19.29 -42.58 19.20
C VAL A 214 18.84 -42.50 17.74
N ARG A 215 18.45 -43.62 17.12
CA ARG A 215 17.88 -43.61 15.76
C ARG A 215 16.63 -42.75 15.64
N GLN A 216 15.75 -42.81 16.64
CA GLN A 216 14.56 -41.96 16.67
C GLN A 216 14.94 -40.47 16.75
N GLU A 217 15.93 -40.11 17.57
CA GLU A 217 16.41 -38.72 17.65
C GLU A 217 17.05 -38.25 16.34
N ILE A 218 17.88 -39.06 15.68
CA ILE A 218 18.41 -38.76 14.33
C ILE A 218 17.27 -38.47 13.35
N SER A 219 16.24 -39.33 13.35
CA SER A 219 15.08 -39.15 12.47
C SER A 219 14.31 -37.87 12.78
N LYS A 220 14.19 -37.46 14.05
CA LYS A 220 13.56 -36.19 14.43
C LYS A 220 14.41 -35.01 13.97
N THR A 221 15.73 -35.04 14.17
CA THR A 221 16.64 -33.99 13.73
C THR A 221 16.61 -33.84 12.20
N ASP A 222 16.53 -34.93 11.45
CA ASP A 222 16.36 -34.88 9.98
C ASP A 222 15.04 -34.21 9.57
N ILE A 223 13.94 -34.52 10.27
CA ILE A 223 12.65 -33.87 10.05
C ILE A 223 12.73 -32.37 10.40
N GLU A 224 13.41 -32.00 11.48
CA GLU A 224 13.63 -30.59 11.86
C GLU A 224 14.42 -29.82 10.81
N ILE A 225 15.47 -30.41 10.25
CA ILE A 225 16.25 -29.81 9.15
C ILE A 225 15.35 -29.56 7.93
N LEU A 226 14.52 -30.53 7.55
CA LEU A 226 13.59 -30.40 6.42
C LEU A 226 12.52 -29.33 6.70
N ASN A 227 11.94 -29.34 7.90
CA ASN A 227 10.93 -28.37 8.32
C ASN A 227 11.47 -26.94 8.36
N LEU A 228 12.71 -26.75 8.81
CA LEU A 228 13.37 -25.44 8.82
C LEU A 228 13.46 -24.86 7.41
N GLY A 229 13.90 -25.66 6.43
CA GLY A 229 13.95 -25.25 5.02
C GLY A 229 12.57 -24.94 4.44
N ASN A 230 11.58 -25.80 4.70
CA ASN A 230 10.22 -25.62 4.21
C ASN A 230 9.51 -24.39 4.82
N SER A 231 9.69 -24.16 6.13
CA SER A 231 9.13 -22.98 6.82
C SER A 231 9.71 -21.70 6.23
N GLN A 232 11.03 -21.63 6.08
CA GLN A 232 11.71 -20.48 5.49
C GLN A 232 11.22 -20.22 4.06
N ALA A 233 11.15 -21.25 3.20
CA ALA A 233 10.67 -21.09 1.83
C ALA A 233 9.21 -20.61 1.77
N SER A 234 8.35 -21.15 2.63
CA SER A 234 6.94 -20.75 2.73
C SER A 234 6.79 -19.29 3.20
N GLU A 235 7.53 -18.88 4.22
CA GLU A 235 7.53 -17.51 4.73
C GLU A 235 8.02 -16.51 3.68
N VAL A 236 9.12 -16.83 2.99
CA VAL A 236 9.67 -15.99 1.92
C VAL A 236 8.69 -15.90 0.75
N ALA A 237 8.07 -17.01 0.34
CA ALA A 237 7.08 -17.02 -0.74
C ALA A 237 5.83 -16.18 -0.39
N ALA A 238 5.34 -16.29 0.86
CA ALA A 238 4.22 -15.48 1.33
C ALA A 238 4.57 -13.98 1.34
N ALA A 239 5.75 -13.62 1.84
CA ALA A 239 6.23 -12.25 1.85
C ALA A 239 6.47 -11.70 0.43
N LEU A 240 6.95 -12.53 -0.50
CA LEU A 240 7.17 -12.16 -1.90
C LEU A 240 5.83 -11.85 -2.59
N ARG A 241 4.83 -12.71 -2.39
CA ARG A 241 3.47 -12.48 -2.92
C ARG A 241 2.88 -11.17 -2.40
N GLU A 242 2.98 -10.92 -1.09
CA GLU A 242 2.51 -9.67 -0.48
C GLU A 242 3.25 -8.45 -1.05
N THR A 243 4.58 -8.52 -1.16
CA THR A 243 5.40 -7.45 -1.73
C THR A 243 5.02 -7.18 -3.20
N GLN A 244 4.71 -8.22 -3.97
CA GLN A 244 4.27 -8.07 -5.36
C GLN A 244 2.89 -7.40 -5.46
N LEU A 245 1.96 -7.74 -4.56
CA LEU A 245 0.65 -7.08 -4.50
C LEU A 245 0.80 -5.59 -4.19
N GLN A 246 1.60 -5.25 -3.18
CA GLN A 246 1.92 -3.86 -2.81
C GLN A 246 2.60 -3.11 -3.94
N LEU A 247 3.51 -3.77 -4.67
CA LEU A 247 4.21 -3.17 -5.81
C LEU A 247 3.25 -2.89 -6.98
N ASN A 248 2.32 -3.80 -7.25
CA ASN A 248 1.28 -3.58 -8.25
C ASN A 248 0.36 -2.40 -7.87
N GLU A 249 -0.05 -2.32 -6.61
CA GLU A 249 -0.86 -1.22 -6.08
C GLU A 249 -0.13 0.13 -6.20
N VAL A 250 1.11 0.21 -5.71
CA VAL A 250 1.93 1.43 -5.79
C VAL A 250 2.14 1.83 -7.25
N THR A 251 2.44 0.88 -8.13
CA THR A 251 2.62 1.17 -9.57
C THR A 251 1.36 1.75 -10.20
N SER A 252 0.18 1.18 -9.88
CA SER A 252 -1.11 1.69 -10.37
C SER A 252 -1.40 3.11 -9.86
N LYS A 253 -1.16 3.36 -8.56
CA LYS A 253 -1.29 4.68 -7.94
C LYS A 253 -0.33 5.69 -8.55
N THR A 254 0.93 5.31 -8.77
CA THR A 254 1.92 6.17 -9.42
C THR A 254 1.48 6.56 -10.82
N ASN A 255 1.03 5.61 -11.63
CA ASN A 255 0.55 5.91 -13.00
C ASN A 255 -0.62 6.90 -12.98
N THR A 256 -1.56 6.70 -12.05
CA THR A 256 -2.72 7.59 -11.90
C THR A 256 -2.29 8.98 -11.44
N ALA A 257 -1.44 9.07 -10.42
CA ALA A 257 -0.95 10.33 -9.87
C ALA A 257 -0.11 11.11 -10.90
N VAL A 258 0.75 10.43 -11.66
CA VAL A 258 1.53 11.03 -12.75
C VAL A 258 0.62 11.55 -13.86
N GLN A 259 -0.43 10.81 -14.22
CA GLN A 259 -1.39 11.26 -15.23
C GLN A 259 -2.18 12.49 -14.76
N LEU A 260 -2.68 12.49 -13.52
CA LEU A 260 -3.39 13.64 -12.94
C LEU A 260 -2.50 14.89 -12.86
N LEU A 261 -1.23 14.72 -12.48
CA LEU A 261 -0.25 15.80 -12.50
C LEU A 261 -0.03 16.33 -13.91
N HIS A 262 0.16 15.44 -14.89
CA HIS A 262 0.37 15.84 -16.28
C HIS A 262 -0.83 16.61 -16.83
N ASP A 263 -2.06 16.12 -16.59
CA ASP A 263 -3.29 16.79 -17.00
C ASP A 263 -3.42 18.17 -16.35
N THR A 264 -3.04 18.29 -15.07
CA THR A 264 -3.05 19.57 -14.34
C THR A 264 -2.00 20.54 -14.91
N GLU A 265 -0.78 20.08 -15.17
CA GLU A 265 0.31 20.87 -15.74
C GLU A 265 0.05 21.31 -17.19
N VAL A 266 -0.61 20.49 -18.00
CA VAL A 266 -0.95 20.81 -19.40
C VAL A 266 -2.18 21.72 -19.49
N THR A 267 -3.19 21.48 -18.66
CA THR A 267 -4.44 22.26 -18.69
C THR A 267 -4.29 23.62 -18.02
N ALA A 268 -3.42 23.74 -17.01
CA ALA A 268 -3.23 24.99 -16.28
C ALA A 268 -2.80 26.17 -17.19
N PRO A 269 -1.78 26.07 -18.07
CA PRO A 269 -1.40 27.16 -18.98
C PRO A 269 -2.51 27.59 -19.95
N ALA A 270 -3.26 26.62 -20.52
CA ALA A 270 -4.35 26.91 -21.44
C ALA A 270 -5.53 27.59 -20.74
N LEU A 271 -5.84 27.16 -19.52
CA LEU A 271 -6.80 27.83 -18.65
C LEU A 271 -6.31 29.24 -18.30
N LEU A 272 -5.05 29.44 -17.92
CA LEU A 272 -4.46 30.76 -17.66
C LEU A 272 -4.61 31.70 -18.88
N ALA A 273 -4.39 31.20 -20.10
CA ALA A 273 -4.49 31.99 -21.33
C ALA A 273 -5.94 32.35 -21.72
N LEU A 274 -6.92 31.44 -21.55
CA LEU A 274 -8.34 31.80 -21.68
C LEU A 274 -8.77 32.81 -20.59
N ARG A 275 -8.13 32.76 -19.43
CA ARG A 275 -8.45 33.54 -18.23
C ARG A 275 -7.99 34.99 -18.32
N GLU A 276 -6.79 35.28 -18.84
CA GLU A 276 -6.37 36.66 -19.14
C GLU A 276 -7.34 37.39 -20.06
N ARG A 277 -7.94 36.67 -21.02
CA ARG A 277 -8.94 37.23 -21.94
C ARG A 277 -10.25 37.55 -21.22
N ALA A 278 -10.63 36.75 -20.22
CA ALA A 278 -11.83 36.98 -19.41
C ALA A 278 -11.63 38.01 -18.29
N GLU A 279 -10.42 38.21 -17.74
CA GLU A 279 -10.10 39.32 -16.81
C GLU A 279 -10.32 40.71 -17.44
N ARG A 280 -10.22 40.83 -18.76
CA ARG A 280 -10.54 42.07 -19.48
C ARG A 280 -12.04 42.23 -19.78
N ALA A 281 -12.86 41.21 -19.52
CA ALA A 281 -14.28 41.25 -19.80
C ALA A 281 -15.02 41.98 -18.66
N LYS A 282 -15.69 43.08 -18.98
CA LYS A 282 -16.50 43.83 -18.01
C LYS A 282 -17.73 42.99 -17.61
N PRO A 283 -18.09 42.92 -16.32
CA PRO A 283 -19.29 42.22 -15.87
C PRO A 283 -20.54 42.89 -16.46
N ILE A 284 -21.56 42.07 -16.74
CA ILE A 284 -22.87 42.54 -17.18
C ILE A 284 -23.84 42.34 -16.01
N PHE A 285 -24.49 43.42 -15.62
CA PHE A 285 -25.50 43.40 -14.57
C PHE A 285 -26.89 43.40 -15.17
N LYS A 286 -27.79 42.60 -14.60
CA LYS A 286 -29.20 42.58 -14.95
C LYS A 286 -30.07 42.55 -13.71
N ILE A 287 -31.22 43.19 -13.77
CA ILE A 287 -32.20 43.20 -12.69
C ILE A 287 -33.47 42.52 -13.20
N VAL A 288 -33.89 41.45 -12.55
CA VAL A 288 -35.20 40.83 -12.76
C VAL A 288 -36.16 41.44 -11.76
N ARG A 289 -37.11 42.23 -12.26
CA ARG A 289 -38.12 42.93 -11.46
C ARG A 289 -39.51 42.39 -11.76
N THR A 290 -40.28 42.10 -10.72
CA THR A 290 -41.67 41.64 -10.87
C THR A 290 -42.60 42.83 -10.78
N THR A 291 -43.30 43.13 -11.88
CA THR A 291 -44.31 44.20 -11.96
C THR A 291 -45.72 43.60 -12.02
N ASP A 292 -46.76 44.42 -11.89
CA ASP A 292 -48.17 44.00 -11.99
C ASP A 292 -48.51 43.31 -13.33
N SER A 293 -47.65 43.46 -14.35
CA SER A 293 -47.78 42.89 -15.69
C SER A 293 -46.90 41.65 -15.95
N GLY A 294 -46.14 41.19 -14.94
CA GLY A 294 -45.20 40.06 -15.03
C GLY A 294 -43.75 40.44 -14.68
N SER A 295 -42.85 39.45 -14.73
CA SER A 295 -41.41 39.64 -14.50
C SER A 295 -40.72 40.19 -15.75
N GLN A 296 -39.97 41.28 -15.60
CA GLN A 296 -39.19 41.91 -16.66
C GLN A 296 -37.69 41.86 -16.32
N GLU A 297 -36.85 41.58 -17.30
CA GLU A 297 -35.39 41.57 -17.17
C GLU A 297 -34.82 42.88 -17.74
N LEU A 298 -34.21 43.68 -16.88
CA LEU A 298 -33.66 45.00 -17.17
C LEU A 298 -32.13 44.89 -17.24
N THR A 299 -31.51 45.47 -18.27
CA THR A 299 -30.04 45.64 -18.27
C THR A 299 -29.70 46.77 -17.31
N ALA A 300 -28.72 46.55 -16.43
CA ALA A 300 -28.37 47.47 -15.36
C ALA A 300 -26.90 47.89 -15.42
N GLU A 301 -26.63 49.10 -14.95
CA GLU A 301 -25.30 49.62 -14.67
C GLU A 301 -25.02 49.56 -13.16
N GLU A 302 -23.76 49.69 -12.75
CA GLU A 302 -23.34 49.70 -11.34
C GLU A 302 -24.08 50.74 -10.48
N THR A 303 -24.51 51.84 -11.08
CA THR A 303 -25.23 52.95 -10.44
C THR A 303 -26.74 52.79 -10.45
N THR A 304 -27.28 51.74 -11.09
CA THR A 304 -28.73 51.54 -11.22
C THR A 304 -29.36 51.24 -9.86
N PRO A 305 -30.47 51.90 -9.47
CA PRO A 305 -31.13 51.67 -8.19
C PRO A 305 -31.89 50.34 -8.19
N ILE A 306 -31.86 49.65 -7.07
CA ILE A 306 -32.56 48.40 -6.80
C ILE A 306 -33.86 48.71 -6.05
N GLU A 307 -34.90 47.91 -6.29
CA GLU A 307 -36.19 47.97 -5.62
C GLU A 307 -36.44 46.75 -4.71
N PRO A 308 -37.32 46.86 -3.70
CA PRO A 308 -37.69 45.74 -2.85
C PRO A 308 -38.24 44.55 -3.65
N GLY A 309 -37.62 43.38 -3.52
CA GLY A 309 -38.01 42.16 -4.24
C GLY A 309 -37.32 41.94 -5.59
N ASP A 310 -36.38 42.81 -5.99
CA ASP A 310 -35.56 42.61 -7.19
C ASP A 310 -34.59 41.43 -7.05
N THR A 311 -34.25 40.82 -8.19
CA THR A 311 -33.14 39.88 -8.30
C THR A 311 -32.05 40.44 -9.21
N VAL A 312 -30.88 40.70 -8.64
CA VAL A 312 -29.69 41.15 -9.37
C VAL A 312 -28.93 39.93 -9.86
N LYS A 313 -28.81 39.80 -11.18
CA LYS A 313 -28.02 38.78 -11.85
C LYS A 313 -26.72 39.37 -12.37
N ILE A 314 -25.61 38.74 -12.01
CA ILE A 314 -24.26 39.18 -12.40
C ILE A 314 -23.65 38.09 -13.28
N ASP A 315 -23.45 38.40 -14.55
CA ASP A 315 -22.87 37.47 -15.53
C ASP A 315 -21.56 38.06 -16.09
N ILE A 316 -20.54 37.21 -16.29
CA ILE A 316 -19.33 37.57 -17.03
C ILE A 316 -19.47 36.98 -18.45
N PRO A 317 -19.49 37.81 -19.51
CA PRO A 317 -19.62 37.28 -20.86
C PRO A 317 -18.37 36.45 -21.23
N PRO A 318 -18.54 35.33 -21.95
CA PRO A 318 -17.40 34.56 -22.42
C PRO A 318 -16.53 35.41 -23.35
N PRO A 319 -15.20 35.26 -23.31
CA PRO A 319 -14.32 35.96 -24.24
C PRO A 319 -14.67 35.56 -25.69
N PRO A 320 -14.54 36.47 -26.68
CA PRO A 320 -14.81 36.15 -28.07
C PRO A 320 -13.97 34.96 -28.51
N SER A 321 -14.66 33.91 -28.97
CA SER A 321 -14.08 32.59 -29.19
C SER A 321 -13.12 32.60 -30.38
N GLY A 322 -11.82 32.55 -30.12
CA GLY A 322 -10.79 32.26 -31.12
C GLY A 322 -10.56 30.76 -31.36
N LEU A 323 -11.55 29.91 -31.08
CA LEU A 323 -11.43 28.44 -31.08
C LEU A 323 -11.29 27.80 -32.48
N ALA A 324 -11.16 28.57 -33.56
CA ALA A 324 -11.00 28.05 -34.92
C ALA A 324 -9.56 27.65 -35.30
N ALA A 325 -8.58 27.81 -34.40
CA ALA A 325 -7.15 27.67 -34.74
C ALA A 325 -6.35 26.76 -33.79
N LEU A 326 -6.95 25.66 -33.30
CA LEU A 326 -6.18 24.57 -32.73
C LEU A 326 -6.14 23.41 -33.74
N PRO A 327 -4.96 22.86 -34.07
CA PRO A 327 -4.90 21.65 -34.87
C PRO A 327 -5.56 20.52 -34.06
N THR A 328 -6.67 20.00 -34.59
CA THR A 328 -7.26 18.75 -34.12
C THR A 328 -6.17 17.68 -34.12
N GLY A 329 -6.06 16.95 -33.01
CA GLY A 329 -5.01 15.98 -32.75
C GLY A 329 -4.63 15.15 -33.97
N GLY A 330 -3.33 15.06 -34.22
CA GLY A 330 -2.77 14.16 -35.22
C GLY A 330 -3.27 12.76 -34.95
N SER A 331 -4.04 12.23 -35.89
CA SER A 331 -4.31 10.80 -35.97
C SER A 331 -2.97 10.08 -36.10
N VAL A 332 -2.72 9.15 -35.19
CA VAL A 332 -1.67 8.15 -35.35
C VAL A 332 -2.06 7.35 -36.60
N GLN A 333 -1.42 7.65 -37.72
CA GLN A 333 -1.45 6.79 -38.89
C GLN A 333 -0.62 5.56 -38.54
N THR A 334 -1.31 4.44 -38.37
CA THR A 334 -0.72 3.11 -38.41
C THR A 334 -0.14 2.89 -39.81
N GLU A 335 1.17 3.02 -39.94
CA GLU A 335 1.91 2.54 -41.12
C GLU A 335 1.69 1.03 -41.25
N THR A 336 0.86 0.66 -42.23
CA THR A 336 0.78 -0.69 -42.77
C THR A 336 1.75 -0.78 -43.94
N LEU A 337 2.85 -1.49 -43.75
CA LEU A 337 3.84 -1.82 -44.79
C LEU A 337 3.18 -2.66 -45.89
N PRO A 338 3.27 -2.29 -47.19
CA PRO A 338 2.85 -3.15 -48.27
C PRO A 338 3.96 -4.15 -48.62
N ILE A 339 3.60 -5.42 -48.65
CA ILE A 339 4.40 -6.51 -49.22
C ILE A 339 4.40 -6.31 -50.75
N GLN A 340 5.52 -5.90 -51.33
CA GLN A 340 5.72 -5.98 -52.77
C GLN A 340 6.16 -7.40 -53.16
N GLY A 341 5.27 -8.11 -53.85
CA GLY A 341 5.63 -9.28 -54.64
C GLY A 341 6.52 -8.87 -55.81
N THR A 342 7.59 -9.63 -56.01
CA THR A 342 8.35 -9.66 -57.26
C THR A 342 8.12 -11.02 -57.91
N ASN A 343 7.86 -10.97 -59.22
CA ASN A 343 7.80 -12.09 -60.15
C ASN A 343 9.09 -12.92 -60.15
#